data_AF-A0A0S3K9D1-F1
#
_entry.id   AF-A0A0S3K9D1-F1
#
_cell.length_a   1.000
_cell.length_b   1.000
_cell.length_c   1.000
_cell.angle_alpha   90.00
_cell.angle_beta   90.00
_cell.angle_gamma   90.00
#
_symmetry.space_group_name_H-M   'P 1'
#
loop_
_entity.id
_entity.type
_entity.pdbx_description
1 polymer ?
#
loop_
_entity_poly.entity_id
_entity_poly.type
_entity_poly.pdbx_seq_one_letter_code
_entity_poly.pdbx_strand_id
1 'polypeptide(L)'
;MVNPFKVVINQLNNEISSSSKKELNAQQKKKLFNQTKMYIFLQDFIEKVKPCLEEGETIHAYLPMTNDGENVSAVGLGLLGMYHPESEEAKAYVKDFNDLRGNRLLIFTDQRMIFTTIIEFLDQRTFFSYPYTTIKAITLKENKTSYFDWDDSFPPKRVALFTYTFDFESENHIFSEMLGQRDADILKRQLSEIPVLKEILVTKNIYRERRFDRIVNNPVLAYRLTFYFFNILAIVVLALFALGGFFHIGPFKQAFDASAVSVIQTIIFRYLY
;
A
#
# COMPACT_ATOMS: atom_id res chain seq x y z
N MET A 1 31.77 11.24 36.91
CA MET A 1 31.23 10.95 35.56
C MET A 1 29.94 11.74 35.40
N VAL A 2 29.83 12.59 34.37
CA VAL A 2 28.59 13.33 34.10
C VAL A 2 27.58 12.36 33.52
N ASN A 3 26.36 12.35 34.04
CA ASN A 3 25.30 11.45 33.60
C ASN A 3 25.03 11.67 32.08
N PRO A 4 25.13 10.62 31.23
CA PRO A 4 24.96 10.76 29.78
C PRO A 4 23.63 11.39 29.37
N PHE A 5 22.55 11.11 30.11
CA PHE A 5 21.24 11.72 29.91
C PHE A 5 21.28 13.23 30.17
N LYS A 6 21.95 13.68 31.24
CA LYS A 6 22.11 15.11 31.53
C LYS A 6 23.00 15.80 30.50
N VAL A 7 24.03 15.11 29.99
CA VAL A 7 24.86 15.65 28.90
C VAL A 7 24.03 15.84 27.65
N VAL A 8 23.27 14.82 27.22
CA VAL A 8 22.42 14.87 26.02
C VAL A 8 21.31 15.91 26.15
N ILE A 9 20.63 15.98 27.29
CA ILE A 9 19.59 16.99 27.54
C ILE A 9 20.17 18.40 27.62
N ASN A 10 21.35 18.58 28.25
CA ASN A 10 22.01 19.88 28.29
C ASN A 10 22.58 20.28 26.93
N GLN A 11 23.05 19.33 26.11
CA GLN A 11 23.46 19.59 24.72
C GLN A 11 22.25 19.99 23.88
N LEU A 12 21.14 19.27 23.96
CA LEU A 12 19.87 19.64 23.33
C LEU A 12 19.41 21.02 23.78
N ASN A 13 19.43 21.31 25.09
CA ASN A 13 19.03 22.62 25.62
C ASN A 13 19.98 23.75 25.21
N ASN A 14 21.28 23.48 25.12
CA ASN A 14 22.29 24.45 24.68
C ASN A 14 22.24 24.68 23.16
N GLU A 15 21.99 23.63 22.36
CA GLU A 15 21.75 23.73 20.92
C GLU A 15 20.43 24.43 20.59
N ILE A 16 19.40 24.28 21.45
CA ILE A 16 18.16 25.07 21.37
C ILE A 16 18.42 26.56 21.66
N SER A 17 19.39 26.90 22.50
CA SER A 17 19.62 28.27 22.98
C SER A 17 20.73 29.03 22.24
N SER A 18 21.70 28.36 21.61
CA SER A 18 22.76 29.00 20.84
C SER A 18 22.73 28.58 19.37
N SER A 19 22.26 29.51 18.52
CA SER A 19 22.34 29.53 17.05
C SER A 19 21.18 28.93 16.24
N SER A 20 20.30 29.85 15.82
CA SER A 20 19.32 29.82 14.72
C SER A 20 17.84 29.84 15.13
N LYS A 21 17.17 30.91 14.71
CA LYS A 21 15.73 31.13 14.78
C LYS A 21 14.98 30.06 13.98
N LYS A 22 14.71 28.92 14.59
CA LYS A 22 13.47 28.13 14.44
C LYS A 22 13.51 27.00 15.45
N GLU A 23 13.08 27.29 16.67
CA GLU A 23 12.44 26.22 17.45
C GLU A 23 11.43 25.53 16.53
N LEU A 24 11.52 24.20 16.43
CA LEU A 24 10.53 23.42 15.71
C LEU A 24 9.15 23.83 16.23
N ASN A 25 8.23 24.19 15.33
CA ASN A 25 6.87 24.50 15.74
C ASN A 25 6.22 23.25 16.38
N ALA A 26 5.09 23.40 17.08
CA ALA A 26 4.45 22.29 17.79
C ALA A 26 4.18 21.07 16.88
N GLN A 27 3.84 21.30 15.60
CA GLN A 27 3.63 20.25 14.61
C GLN A 27 4.92 19.51 14.23
N GLN A 28 6.02 20.24 14.03
CA GLN A 28 7.33 19.68 13.75
C GLN A 28 7.89 18.90 14.94
N LYS A 29 7.72 19.41 16.17
CA LYS A 29 8.06 18.69 17.41
C LYS A 29 7.26 17.38 17.52
N LYS A 30 5.95 17.43 17.25
CA LYS A 30 5.08 16.23 17.21
C LYS A 30 5.51 15.24 16.13
N LYS A 31 5.85 15.71 14.92
CA LYS A 31 6.33 14.86 13.82
C LYS A 31 7.63 14.17 14.19
N LEU A 32 8.61 14.92 14.70
CA LEU A 32 9.89 14.37 15.14
C LEU A 32 9.71 13.33 16.25
N PHE A 33 8.89 13.64 17.25
CA PHE A 33 8.55 12.70 18.32
C PHE A 33 7.96 11.39 17.77
N ASN A 34 6.99 11.47 16.86
CA ASN A 34 6.39 10.28 16.24
C ASN A 34 7.40 9.48 15.41
N GLN A 35 8.28 10.15 14.67
CA GLN A 35 9.35 9.49 13.90
C GLN A 35 10.32 8.74 14.83
N THR A 36 10.75 9.37 15.92
CA THR A 36 11.63 8.74 16.91
C THR A 36 10.93 7.56 17.60
N LYS A 37 9.65 7.71 17.97
CA LYS A 37 8.83 6.63 18.54
C LYS A 37 8.78 5.41 17.60
N MET A 38 8.52 5.65 16.31
CA MET A 38 8.48 4.58 15.30
C MET A 38 9.84 3.94 15.09
N TYR A 39 10.92 4.74 15.08
CA TYR A 39 12.27 4.21 14.94
C TYR A 39 12.66 3.30 16.10
N ILE A 40 12.41 3.72 17.34
CA ILE A 40 12.66 2.91 18.54
C ILE A 40 11.84 1.62 18.48
N PHE A 41 10.55 1.75 18.19
CA PHE A 41 9.67 0.60 18.04
C PHE A 41 10.16 -0.38 16.98
N LEU A 42 10.66 0.11 15.83
CA LEU A 42 11.19 -0.75 14.78
C LEU A 42 12.43 -1.52 15.25
N GLN A 43 13.33 -0.88 16.02
CA GLN A 43 14.49 -1.58 16.60
C GLN A 43 14.03 -2.70 17.54
N ASP A 44 13.09 -2.42 18.44
CA ASP A 44 12.52 -3.42 19.35
C ASP A 44 11.79 -4.54 18.59
N PHE A 45 11.12 -4.21 17.50
CA PHE A 45 10.45 -5.17 16.63
C PHE A 45 11.45 -6.11 15.95
N ILE A 46 12.57 -5.58 15.43
CA ILE A 46 13.62 -6.41 14.83
C ILE A 46 14.20 -7.40 15.84
N GLU A 47 14.41 -6.98 17.09
CA GLU A 47 14.85 -7.91 18.15
C GLU A 47 13.86 -9.05 18.39
N LYS A 48 12.55 -8.81 18.19
CA LYS A 48 11.51 -9.85 18.28
C LYS A 48 11.46 -10.77 17.07
N VAL A 49 11.96 -10.31 15.92
CA VAL A 49 12.07 -11.14 14.70
C VAL A 49 13.30 -12.04 14.74
N LYS A 50 14.40 -11.62 15.38
CA LYS A 50 15.64 -12.41 15.45
C LYS A 50 15.46 -13.88 15.89
N PRO A 51 14.62 -14.21 16.89
CA PRO A 51 14.36 -15.60 17.27
C PRO A 51 13.69 -16.45 16.19
N CYS A 52 13.10 -15.85 15.16
CA CYS A 52 12.49 -16.53 14.02
C CYS A 52 13.48 -16.82 12.88
N LEU A 53 14.72 -16.33 13.01
CA LEU A 53 15.79 -16.58 12.04
C LEU A 53 16.35 -17.99 12.21
N GLU A 54 16.81 -18.56 11.11
CA GLU A 54 17.52 -19.84 11.10
C GLU A 54 18.89 -19.70 11.78
N GLU A 55 19.48 -20.83 12.20
CA GLU A 55 20.77 -20.80 12.88
C GLU A 55 21.85 -20.20 11.97
N GLY A 56 22.49 -19.12 12.43
CA GLY A 56 23.51 -18.39 11.66
C GLY A 56 22.95 -17.43 10.60
N GLU A 57 21.63 -17.31 10.43
CA GLU A 57 21.01 -16.34 9.54
C GLU A 57 21.15 -14.91 10.10
N THR A 58 21.57 -13.96 9.25
CA THR A 58 21.82 -12.56 9.65
C THR A 58 20.99 -11.57 8.84
N ILE A 59 20.40 -10.59 9.53
CA ILE A 59 19.65 -9.50 8.88
C ILE A 59 20.65 -8.48 8.32
N HIS A 60 20.58 -8.22 7.02
CA HIS A 60 21.38 -7.19 6.34
C HIS A 60 20.65 -5.85 6.24
N ALA A 61 19.35 -5.87 5.96
CA ALA A 61 18.56 -4.66 5.76
C ALA A 61 17.07 -4.91 5.99
N TYR A 62 16.32 -3.82 6.06
CA TYR A 62 14.86 -3.85 6.08
C TYR A 62 14.30 -2.68 5.27
N LEU A 63 13.17 -2.92 4.62
CA LEU A 63 12.40 -1.96 3.85
C LEU A 63 11.02 -1.83 4.50
N PRO A 64 10.78 -0.76 5.26
CA PRO A 64 9.44 -0.41 5.73
C PRO A 64 8.55 -0.09 4.53
N MET A 65 7.35 -0.67 4.49
CA MET A 65 6.37 -0.46 3.43
C MET A 65 5.06 0.00 4.07
N THR A 66 4.63 1.20 3.73
CA THR A 66 3.43 1.83 4.31
C THR A 66 2.37 2.10 3.25
N ASN A 67 1.09 1.94 3.58
CA ASN A 67 -0.03 2.33 2.71
C ASN A 67 -0.31 3.84 2.77
N ASP A 68 0.73 4.66 2.68
CA ASP A 68 0.67 6.13 2.71
C ASP A 68 0.30 6.75 1.34
N GLY A 69 -0.15 5.93 0.40
CA GLY A 69 -0.48 6.33 -0.98
C GLY A 69 0.67 6.15 -1.96
N GLU A 70 1.90 5.89 -1.49
CA GLU A 70 3.05 5.61 -2.37
C GLU A 70 3.22 4.11 -2.63
N ASN A 71 2.89 3.27 -1.64
CA ASN A 71 2.95 1.81 -1.79
C ASN A 71 1.56 1.17 -1.81
N VAL A 72 1.35 0.22 -2.72
CA VAL A 72 0.08 -0.51 -2.88
C VAL A 72 0.36 -2.00 -3.04
N SER A 73 -0.24 -2.81 -2.15
CA SER A 73 -0.19 -4.27 -2.25
C SER A 73 -1.22 -4.78 -3.24
N ALA A 74 -0.80 -5.59 -4.20
CA ALA A 74 -1.70 -6.28 -5.12
C ALA A 74 -2.17 -7.65 -4.58
N VAL A 75 -1.41 -8.26 -3.65
CA VAL A 75 -1.60 -9.67 -3.26
C VAL A 75 -1.76 -9.85 -1.74
N GLY A 76 -1.39 -8.86 -0.92
CA GLY A 76 -1.43 -8.96 0.54
C GLY A 76 -2.75 -8.53 1.21
N LEU A 77 -3.72 -7.97 0.47
CA LEU A 77 -4.98 -7.49 1.04
C LEU A 77 -5.98 -8.63 1.25
N GLY A 78 -5.77 -9.46 2.27
CA GLY A 78 -6.84 -10.19 2.93
C GLY A 78 -8.03 -9.24 3.19
N LEU A 79 -9.22 -9.70 2.83
CA LEU A 79 -10.53 -9.03 2.88
C LEU A 79 -10.53 -7.64 3.56
N LEU A 80 -10.53 -6.57 2.75
CA LEU A 80 -10.99 -5.23 3.14
C LEU A 80 -10.27 -4.52 4.29
N GLY A 81 -9.05 -4.92 4.68
CA GLY A 81 -8.26 -4.20 5.69
C GLY A 81 -8.87 -4.24 7.10
N MET A 82 -9.80 -5.15 7.36
CA MET A 82 -10.41 -5.36 8.67
C MET A 82 -9.59 -6.39 9.45
N TYR A 83 -8.56 -5.93 10.16
CA TYR A 83 -7.83 -6.74 11.12
C TYR A 83 -8.29 -6.41 12.55
N HIS A 84 -8.56 -7.42 13.36
CA HIS A 84 -8.93 -7.26 14.77
C HIS A 84 -7.84 -7.85 15.67
N PRO A 85 -7.07 -7.02 16.41
CA PRO A 85 -6.00 -7.51 17.27
C PRO A 85 -6.54 -8.24 18.51
N GLU A 86 -6.06 -9.46 18.75
CA GLU A 86 -6.51 -10.28 19.88
C GLU A 86 -5.61 -10.11 21.10
N SER A 87 -4.29 -10.07 20.90
CA SER A 87 -3.27 -9.92 21.94
C SER A 87 -3.19 -8.49 22.47
N GLU A 88 -2.78 -8.38 23.74
CA GLU A 88 -2.55 -7.08 24.39
C GLU A 88 -1.41 -6.29 23.72
N GLU A 89 -0.42 -6.99 23.17
CA GLU A 89 0.70 -6.38 22.43
C GLU A 89 0.21 -5.72 21.14
N ALA A 90 -0.61 -6.42 20.34
CA ALA A 90 -1.18 -5.87 19.12
C ALA A 90 -2.18 -4.73 19.41
N LYS A 91 -2.98 -4.83 20.48
CA LYS A 91 -3.87 -3.73 20.91
C LYS A 91 -3.09 -2.49 21.34
N ALA A 92 -1.97 -2.66 22.06
CA ALA A 92 -1.11 -1.56 22.45
C ALA A 92 -0.51 -0.86 21.21
N TYR A 93 -0.05 -1.63 20.23
CA TYR A 93 0.43 -1.12 18.95
C TYR A 93 -0.62 -0.26 18.22
N VAL A 94 -1.85 -0.75 18.09
CA VAL A 94 -2.95 0.00 17.45
C VAL A 94 -3.22 1.31 18.20
N LYS A 95 -3.23 1.29 19.52
CA LYS A 95 -3.42 2.49 20.35
C LYS A 95 -2.28 3.49 20.15
N ASP A 96 -1.06 3.01 20.00
CA ASP A 96 0.14 3.84 19.93
C ASP A 96 0.44 4.46 18.57
N PHE A 97 0.04 3.78 17.48
CA PHE A 97 0.37 4.17 16.11
C PHE A 97 -0.86 4.41 15.23
N ASN A 98 -2.07 4.10 15.72
CA ASN A 98 -3.32 4.23 14.98
C ASN A 98 -3.26 3.53 13.61
N ASP A 99 -2.64 2.36 13.57
CA ASP A 99 -2.49 1.55 12.37
C ASP A 99 -2.90 0.10 12.62
N LEU A 100 -3.71 -0.43 11.70
CA LEU A 100 -4.25 -1.79 11.75
C LEU A 100 -3.56 -2.75 10.78
N ARG A 101 -2.91 -2.28 9.72
CA ARG A 101 -2.30 -3.14 8.69
C ARG A 101 -1.40 -2.42 7.67
N GLY A 102 -1.28 -1.10 7.78
CA GLY A 102 -0.58 -0.25 6.84
C GLY A 102 0.94 -0.43 6.92
N ASN A 103 1.48 -0.60 8.13
CA ASN A 103 2.90 -0.78 8.39
C ASN A 103 3.30 -2.24 8.20
N ARG A 104 4.04 -2.45 7.11
CA ARG A 104 4.57 -3.74 6.70
C ARG A 104 6.08 -3.63 6.60
N LEU A 105 6.76 -4.76 6.70
CA LEU A 105 8.21 -4.81 6.68
C LEU A 105 8.67 -5.94 5.78
N LEU A 106 9.59 -5.62 4.89
CA LEU A 106 10.36 -6.60 4.14
C LEU A 106 11.78 -6.60 4.69
N ILE A 107 12.20 -7.71 5.28
CA ILE A 107 13.52 -7.91 5.87
C ILE A 107 14.36 -8.72 4.89
N PHE A 108 15.60 -8.30 4.67
CA PHE A 108 16.57 -8.98 3.84
C PHE A 108 17.62 -9.62 4.72
N THR A 109 17.77 -10.93 4.62
CA THR A 109 18.81 -11.69 5.30
C THR A 109 19.88 -12.14 4.30
N ASP A 110 20.83 -12.95 4.74
CA ASP A 110 21.76 -13.67 3.87
C ASP A 110 21.12 -14.89 3.19
N GLN A 111 19.95 -15.34 3.62
CA GLN A 111 19.33 -16.59 3.14
C GLN A 111 17.97 -16.40 2.45
N ARG A 112 17.15 -15.44 2.92
CA ARG A 112 15.78 -15.24 2.45
C ARG A 112 15.28 -13.82 2.65
N MET A 113 14.21 -13.49 1.95
CA MET A 113 13.39 -12.31 2.26
C MET A 113 12.28 -12.72 3.23
N ILE A 114 12.07 -11.92 4.28
CA ILE A 114 10.98 -12.14 5.23
C ILE A 114 10.00 -10.96 5.10
N PHE A 115 8.76 -11.25 4.74
CA PHE A 115 7.70 -10.26 4.68
C PHE A 115 6.74 -10.44 5.85
N THR A 116 6.40 -9.34 6.50
CA THR A 116 5.42 -9.37 7.59
C THR A 116 4.63 -8.07 7.69
N THR A 117 3.36 -8.19 8.07
CA THR A 117 2.62 -7.07 8.65
C THR A 117 2.99 -6.97 10.12
N ILE A 118 3.29 -5.77 10.62
CA ILE A 118 3.75 -5.60 12.01
C ILE A 118 2.70 -6.14 13.00
N ILE A 119 1.44 -5.77 12.82
CA ILE A 119 0.36 -6.16 13.72
C ILE A 119 0.10 -7.68 13.74
N GLU A 120 0.10 -8.35 12.58
CA GLU A 120 -0.10 -9.80 12.46
C GLU A 120 1.06 -10.57 13.12
N PHE A 121 2.29 -10.04 13.06
CA PHE A 121 3.44 -10.61 13.76
C PHE A 121 3.35 -10.43 15.27
N LEU A 122 2.94 -9.25 15.75
CA LEU A 122 2.76 -9.03 17.19
C LEU A 122 1.67 -9.93 17.77
N ASP A 123 0.65 -10.22 16.99
CA ASP A 123 -0.50 -10.98 17.45
C ASP A 123 -0.30 -12.50 17.37
N GLN A 124 0.11 -12.99 16.20
CA GLN A 124 0.14 -14.41 15.88
C GLN A 124 1.53 -14.91 15.47
N ARG A 125 2.54 -14.02 15.48
CA ARG A 125 3.89 -14.30 14.94
C ARG A 125 3.86 -14.74 13.47
N THR A 126 2.87 -14.25 12.72
CA THR A 126 2.70 -14.56 11.29
C THR A 126 3.71 -13.78 10.46
N PHE A 127 4.44 -14.49 9.59
CA PHE A 127 5.31 -13.91 8.58
C PHE A 127 5.41 -14.86 7.36
N PHE A 128 5.83 -14.31 6.23
CA PHE A 128 6.10 -15.05 5.00
C PHE A 128 7.60 -15.08 4.75
N SER A 129 8.14 -16.26 4.49
CA SER A 129 9.55 -16.47 4.20
C SER A 129 9.73 -16.80 2.72
N TYR A 130 10.69 -16.16 2.07
CA TYR A 130 10.99 -16.30 0.64
C TYR A 130 12.46 -16.65 0.43
N PRO A 131 12.83 -17.95 0.46
CA PRO A 131 14.20 -18.39 0.24
C PRO A 131 14.76 -17.87 -1.08
N TYR A 132 15.97 -17.32 -1.08
CA TYR A 132 16.56 -16.77 -2.32
C TYR A 132 16.76 -17.83 -3.39
N THR A 133 17.02 -19.08 -2.98
CA THR A 133 17.22 -20.22 -3.87
C THR A 133 15.99 -20.58 -4.72
N THR A 134 14.79 -20.19 -4.28
CA THR A 134 13.54 -20.50 -5.00
C THR A 134 13.09 -19.34 -5.89
N ILE A 135 13.68 -18.16 -5.74
CA ILE A 135 13.38 -16.97 -6.53
C ILE A 135 14.18 -16.99 -7.83
N LYS A 136 13.53 -17.37 -8.92
CA LYS A 136 14.19 -17.44 -10.24
C LYS A 136 14.48 -16.07 -10.85
N ALA A 137 13.60 -15.11 -10.61
CA ALA A 137 13.76 -13.75 -11.11
C ALA A 137 12.93 -12.76 -10.28
N ILE A 138 13.47 -11.55 -10.13
CA ILE A 138 12.78 -10.40 -9.55
C ILE A 138 12.37 -9.47 -10.70
N THR A 139 11.12 -9.07 -10.70
CA THR A 139 10.60 -8.03 -11.59
C THR A 139 10.69 -6.70 -10.87
N LEU A 140 11.44 -5.76 -11.42
CA LEU A 140 11.46 -4.37 -10.98
C LEU A 140 11.16 -3.46 -12.16
N LYS A 141 9.90 -3.07 -12.29
CA LYS A 141 9.40 -2.30 -13.44
C LYS A 141 9.00 -0.90 -13.04
N GLU A 142 9.64 0.09 -13.64
CA GLU A 142 9.21 1.48 -13.55
C GLU A 142 7.90 1.71 -14.32
N ASN A 143 6.94 2.34 -13.65
CA ASN A 143 5.67 2.79 -14.21
C ASN A 143 5.60 4.31 -14.07
N LYS A 144 5.25 4.97 -15.18
CA LYS A 144 5.04 6.41 -15.23
C LYS A 144 3.55 6.68 -15.40
N THR A 145 2.95 7.27 -14.37
CA THR A 145 1.59 7.82 -14.43
C THR A 145 1.69 9.34 -14.51
N SER A 146 0.69 10.01 -15.08
CA SER A 146 0.64 11.47 -15.05
C SER A 146 -0.73 11.91 -14.56
N TYR A 147 -0.75 12.86 -13.64
CA TYR A 147 -1.99 13.48 -13.16
C TYR A 147 -1.96 14.97 -13.46
N PHE A 148 -3.15 15.58 -13.43
CA PHE A 148 -3.31 17.02 -13.56
C PHE A 148 -3.35 17.61 -12.17
N ASP A 149 -2.38 18.47 -11.89
CA ASP A 149 -2.33 19.27 -10.69
C ASP A 149 -3.16 20.54 -10.91
N TRP A 150 -4.26 20.63 -10.17
CA TRP A 150 -5.24 21.72 -10.24
C TRP A 150 -5.03 22.77 -9.14
N ASP A 151 -4.08 22.56 -8.23
CA ASP A 151 -3.98 23.37 -7.01
C ASP A 151 -3.41 24.78 -7.27
N ASP A 152 -2.60 24.98 -8.33
CA ASP A 152 -1.82 26.23 -8.47
C ASP A 152 -1.81 26.90 -9.86
N SER A 153 -2.50 26.39 -10.89
CA SER A 153 -2.54 27.08 -12.21
C SER A 153 -3.65 26.63 -13.16
N PHE A 154 -4.13 27.56 -13.99
CA PHE A 154 -4.92 27.27 -15.19
C PHE A 154 -4.16 27.72 -16.45
N PRO A 155 -3.90 26.83 -17.43
CA PRO A 155 -4.31 25.42 -17.47
C PRO A 155 -3.55 24.54 -16.46
N PRO A 156 -4.16 23.44 -15.96
CA PRO A 156 -3.57 22.58 -14.96
C PRO A 156 -2.25 21.97 -15.44
N LYS A 157 -1.28 21.90 -14.54
CA LYS A 157 0.04 21.36 -14.85
C LYS A 157 -0.02 19.84 -14.85
N ARG A 158 0.48 19.20 -15.91
CA ARG A 158 0.67 17.75 -15.92
C ARG A 158 1.91 17.40 -15.10
N VAL A 159 1.72 16.67 -14.01
CA VAL A 159 2.79 16.17 -13.13
C VAL A 159 2.99 14.69 -13.38
N ALA A 160 4.25 14.26 -13.51
CA ALA A 160 4.60 12.86 -13.66
C ALA A 160 4.84 12.23 -12.28
N LEU A 161 4.20 11.09 -12.04
CA LEU A 161 4.38 10.24 -10.88
C LEU A 161 5.10 8.96 -11.31
N PHE A 162 6.23 8.67 -10.68
CA PHE A 162 7.01 7.46 -10.93
C PHE A 162 6.79 6.47 -9.80
N THR A 163 6.33 5.27 -10.15
CA THR A 163 6.15 4.14 -9.23
C THR A 163 6.88 2.93 -9.78
N TYR A 164 7.19 1.95 -8.95
CA TYR A 164 7.92 0.74 -9.36
C TYR A 164 7.14 -0.49 -8.94
N THR A 165 6.81 -1.38 -9.88
CA THR A 165 6.30 -2.71 -9.54
C THR A 165 7.47 -3.58 -9.12
N PHE A 166 7.49 -3.97 -7.85
CA PHE A 166 8.40 -4.96 -7.30
C PHE A 166 7.64 -6.28 -7.11
N ASP A 167 8.07 -7.31 -7.83
CA ASP A 167 7.30 -8.54 -7.95
C ASP A 167 8.22 -9.75 -8.16
N PHE A 168 7.93 -10.85 -7.46
CA PHE A 168 8.65 -12.11 -7.64
C PHE A 168 7.79 -13.29 -7.23
N GLU A 169 8.21 -14.47 -7.66
CA GLU A 169 7.63 -15.75 -7.25
C GLU A 169 8.69 -16.53 -6.48
N SER A 170 8.30 -17.06 -5.34
CA SER A 170 9.10 -17.94 -4.48
C SER A 170 8.26 -19.17 -4.20
N GLU A 171 8.72 -20.33 -4.63
CA GLU A 171 7.97 -21.58 -4.57
C GLU A 171 6.61 -21.45 -5.30
N ASN A 172 5.49 -21.43 -4.56
CA ASN A 172 4.15 -21.20 -5.11
C ASN A 172 3.51 -19.90 -4.58
N HIS A 173 4.30 -19.03 -3.95
CA HIS A 173 3.83 -17.75 -3.43
C HIS A 173 4.28 -16.60 -4.31
N ILE A 174 3.34 -15.71 -4.62
CA ILE A 174 3.57 -14.51 -5.40
C ILE A 174 3.66 -13.33 -4.45
N PHE A 175 4.77 -12.61 -4.49
CA PHE A 175 4.92 -11.32 -3.88
C PHE A 175 4.77 -10.24 -4.95
N SER A 176 3.92 -9.25 -4.71
CA SER A 176 3.75 -8.10 -5.62
C SER A 176 3.36 -6.85 -4.85
N GLU A 177 4.21 -5.83 -4.96
CA GLU A 177 4.02 -4.51 -4.38
C GLU A 177 4.32 -3.43 -5.41
N MET A 178 3.58 -2.32 -5.35
CA MET A 178 3.99 -1.07 -5.97
C MET A 178 4.78 -0.27 -4.95
N LEU A 179 5.93 0.24 -5.37
CA LEU A 179 6.83 1.04 -4.56
C LEU A 179 6.87 2.50 -5.04
N GLY A 180 6.93 3.42 -4.10
CA GLY A 180 7.35 4.80 -4.35
C GLY A 180 8.80 4.86 -4.84
N GLN A 181 9.20 5.99 -5.44
CA GLN A 181 10.55 6.15 -5.98
C GLN A 181 11.64 5.96 -4.91
N ARG A 182 11.43 6.51 -3.70
CA ARG A 182 12.40 6.40 -2.59
C ARG A 182 12.62 4.95 -2.18
N ASP A 183 11.53 4.20 -2.02
CA ASP A 183 11.56 2.80 -1.58
C ASP A 183 12.16 1.90 -2.65
N ALA A 184 11.87 2.19 -3.93
CA ALA A 184 12.50 1.51 -5.05
C ALA A 184 14.02 1.74 -5.10
N ASP A 185 14.51 2.94 -4.76
CA ASP A 185 15.94 3.22 -4.73
C ASP A 185 16.64 2.52 -3.56
N ILE A 186 15.97 2.38 -2.41
CA ILE A 186 16.44 1.54 -1.30
C ILE A 186 16.52 0.08 -1.76
N LEU A 187 15.47 -0.44 -2.39
CA LEU A 187 15.45 -1.82 -2.90
C LEU A 187 16.57 -2.07 -3.92
N LYS A 188 16.75 -1.18 -4.90
CA LYS A 188 17.85 -1.28 -5.89
C LYS A 188 19.21 -1.35 -5.20
N ARG A 189 19.41 -0.54 -4.16
CA ARG A 189 20.64 -0.58 -3.35
C ARG A 189 20.82 -1.96 -2.71
N GLN A 190 19.79 -2.50 -2.05
CA GLN A 190 19.86 -3.81 -1.41
C GLN A 190 20.15 -4.94 -2.40
N LEU A 191 19.48 -4.94 -3.56
CA LEU A 191 19.74 -5.89 -4.66
C LEU A 191 21.19 -5.81 -5.17
N SER A 192 21.85 -4.65 -5.02
CA SER A 192 23.23 -4.41 -5.44
C SER A 192 24.28 -4.52 -4.34
N GLU A 193 23.89 -4.65 -3.07
CA GLU A 193 24.81 -4.71 -1.93
C GLU A 193 24.84 -6.11 -1.32
N ILE A 194 23.68 -6.76 -1.18
CA ILE A 194 23.56 -8.10 -0.59
C ILE A 194 24.02 -9.14 -1.62
N PRO A 195 25.08 -9.94 -1.33
CA PRO A 195 25.69 -10.83 -2.32
C PRO A 195 24.70 -11.81 -2.96
N VAL A 196 23.86 -12.49 -2.17
CA VAL A 196 22.94 -13.52 -2.66
C VAL A 196 21.85 -12.93 -3.55
N LEU A 197 21.42 -11.69 -3.30
CA LEU A 197 20.42 -11.01 -4.15
C LEU A 197 20.97 -10.61 -5.52
N LYS A 198 22.28 -10.40 -5.66
CA LYS A 198 22.91 -10.05 -6.95
C LYS A 198 22.81 -11.18 -7.96
N GLU A 199 22.76 -12.41 -7.48
CA GLU A 199 22.68 -13.61 -8.31
C GLU A 199 21.28 -13.79 -8.92
N ILE A 200 20.26 -13.17 -8.31
CA ILE A 200 18.89 -13.23 -8.81
C ILE A 200 18.73 -12.33 -10.04
N LEU A 201 18.16 -12.89 -11.10
CA LEU A 201 17.91 -12.16 -12.34
C LEU A 201 16.88 -11.05 -12.12
N VAL A 202 17.27 -9.79 -12.36
CA VAL A 202 16.34 -8.64 -12.35
C VAL A 202 15.81 -8.37 -13.76
N THR A 203 14.49 -8.36 -13.91
CA THR A 203 13.81 -8.19 -15.20
C THR A 203 12.76 -7.07 -15.16
N LYS A 204 12.36 -6.59 -16.34
CA LYS A 204 11.28 -5.60 -16.49
C LYS A 204 9.89 -6.22 -16.67
N ASN A 205 9.81 -7.53 -16.91
CA ASN A 205 8.57 -8.24 -17.23
C ASN A 205 8.28 -9.28 -16.15
N ILE A 206 7.01 -9.40 -15.76
CA ILE A 206 6.59 -10.36 -14.73
C ILE A 206 7.05 -11.77 -15.12
N TYR A 207 7.91 -12.34 -14.28
CA TYR A 207 8.33 -13.73 -14.39
C TYR A 207 7.44 -14.61 -13.50
N ARG A 208 6.92 -15.69 -14.09
CA ARG A 208 6.33 -16.81 -13.36
C ARG A 208 6.81 -18.14 -13.89
N GLU A 209 6.96 -19.14 -13.03
CA GLU A 209 7.27 -20.51 -13.44
C GLU A 209 6.16 -21.08 -14.33
N ARG A 210 4.90 -20.95 -13.90
CA ARG A 210 3.74 -21.35 -14.69
C ARG A 210 3.31 -20.23 -15.63
N ARG A 211 3.30 -20.51 -16.94
CA ARG A 211 2.88 -19.53 -17.96
C ARG A 211 1.44 -19.08 -17.80
N PHE A 212 0.55 -19.94 -17.28
CA PHE A 212 -0.85 -19.61 -17.04
C PHE A 212 -1.01 -18.54 -15.96
N ASP A 213 -0.19 -18.59 -14.91
CA ASP A 213 -0.23 -17.63 -13.80
C ASP A 213 0.23 -16.24 -14.23
N ARG A 214 1.00 -16.13 -15.33
CA ARG A 214 1.34 -14.83 -15.95
C ARG A 214 0.14 -14.10 -16.53
N ILE A 215 -0.95 -14.82 -16.83
CA ILE A 215 -2.17 -14.26 -17.40
C ILE A 215 -3.19 -14.00 -16.28
N VAL A 216 -3.42 -14.99 -15.41
CA VAL A 216 -4.46 -14.90 -14.36
C VAL A 216 -4.05 -13.97 -13.21
N ASN A 217 -2.79 -14.01 -12.78
CA ASN A 217 -2.30 -13.22 -11.65
C ASN A 217 -1.60 -11.92 -12.08
N ASN A 218 -1.96 -11.38 -13.25
CA ASN A 218 -1.45 -10.09 -13.71
C ASN A 218 -2.36 -8.96 -13.21
N PRO A 219 -1.96 -8.18 -12.20
CA PRO A 219 -2.80 -7.13 -11.62
C PRO A 219 -3.18 -6.06 -12.64
N VAL A 220 -2.33 -5.80 -13.64
CA VAL A 220 -2.63 -4.84 -14.72
C VAL A 220 -3.73 -5.36 -15.64
N LEU A 221 -3.73 -6.67 -15.96
CA LEU A 221 -4.77 -7.29 -16.77
C LEU A 221 -6.10 -7.36 -15.99
N ALA A 222 -6.04 -7.76 -14.71
CA ALA A 222 -7.20 -7.82 -13.83
C ALA A 222 -7.87 -6.44 -13.70
N TYR A 223 -7.09 -5.38 -13.47
CA TYR A 223 -7.62 -4.01 -13.42
C TYR A 223 -8.28 -3.60 -14.74
N ARG A 224 -7.63 -3.87 -15.89
CA ARG A 224 -8.21 -3.55 -17.21
C ARG A 224 -9.52 -4.30 -17.47
N LEU A 225 -9.57 -5.60 -17.18
CA LEU A 225 -10.77 -6.41 -17.36
C LEU A 225 -11.91 -5.93 -16.48
N THR A 226 -11.64 -5.65 -15.20
CA THR A 226 -12.63 -5.10 -14.27
C THR A 226 -13.13 -3.72 -14.74
N PHE A 227 -12.23 -2.84 -15.20
CA PHE A 227 -12.60 -1.55 -15.76
C PHE A 227 -13.52 -1.71 -16.99
N TYR A 228 -13.16 -2.55 -17.96
CA TYR A 228 -14.01 -2.79 -19.13
C TYR A 228 -15.34 -3.44 -18.77
N PHE A 229 -15.34 -4.38 -17.83
CA PHE A 229 -16.56 -5.02 -17.34
C PHE A 229 -17.53 -3.99 -16.74
N PHE A 230 -17.05 -3.11 -15.85
CA PHE A 230 -17.90 -2.06 -15.27
C PHE A 230 -18.37 -1.04 -16.29
N ASN A 231 -17.55 -0.67 -17.27
CA ASN A 231 -17.97 0.23 -18.35
C ASN A 231 -19.06 -0.42 -19.23
N ILE A 232 -18.89 -1.68 -19.62
CA ILE A 232 -19.88 -2.43 -20.39
C ILE A 232 -21.17 -2.58 -19.57
N LEU A 233 -21.06 -2.92 -18.29
CA LEU A 233 -22.20 -3.05 -17.39
C LEU A 233 -22.95 -1.71 -17.28
N ALA A 234 -22.24 -0.59 -17.12
CA ALA A 234 -22.84 0.74 -17.09
C ALA A 234 -23.56 1.07 -18.40
N ILE A 235 -22.95 0.75 -19.56
CA ILE A 235 -23.58 0.94 -20.88
C ILE A 235 -24.85 0.09 -20.99
N VAL A 236 -24.81 -1.17 -20.58
CA VAL A 236 -25.99 -2.06 -20.61
C VAL A 236 -27.09 -1.53 -19.70
N VAL A 237 -26.76 -1.09 -18.49
CA VAL A 237 -27.73 -0.49 -17.56
C VAL A 237 -28.33 0.78 -18.16
N LEU A 238 -27.51 1.68 -18.71
CA LEU A 238 -28.00 2.90 -19.37
C LEU A 238 -28.88 2.60 -20.58
N ALA A 239 -28.54 1.59 -21.38
CA ALA A 239 -29.36 1.15 -22.51
C ALA A 239 -30.70 0.57 -22.04
N LEU A 240 -30.71 -0.24 -20.97
CA LEU A 240 -31.94 -0.74 -20.36
C LEU A 240 -32.81 0.38 -19.77
N PHE A 241 -32.18 1.42 -19.19
CA PHE A 241 -32.88 2.63 -18.74
C PHE A 241 -33.48 3.41 -19.91
N ALA A 242 -32.75 3.57 -21.01
CA ALA A 242 -33.24 4.22 -22.22
C ALA A 242 -34.40 3.44 -22.86
N LEU A 243 -34.32 2.11 -22.91
CA LEU A 243 -35.40 1.24 -23.37
C LEU A 243 -36.64 1.34 -22.47
N GLY A 244 -36.44 1.39 -21.15
CA GLY A 244 -37.52 1.57 -20.18
C GLY A 244 -38.18 2.95 -20.26
N GLY A 245 -37.40 4.02 -20.44
CA GLY A 245 -37.90 5.40 -20.44
C GLY A 245 -38.45 5.88 -21.79
N PHE A 246 -37.76 5.60 -22.91
CA PHE A 246 -38.19 6.08 -24.24
C PHE A 246 -39.13 5.11 -24.94
N PHE A 247 -38.94 3.81 -24.74
CA PHE A 247 -39.69 2.78 -25.46
C PHE A 247 -40.69 2.03 -24.56
N HIS A 248 -40.71 2.30 -23.26
CA HIS A 248 -41.57 1.61 -22.28
C HIS A 248 -41.48 0.08 -22.38
N ILE A 249 -40.27 -0.43 -22.63
CA ILE A 249 -39.96 -1.86 -22.77
C ILE A 249 -38.89 -2.24 -21.75
N GLY A 250 -39.03 -3.42 -21.14
CA GLY A 250 -38.02 -4.00 -20.25
C GLY A 250 -38.20 -3.69 -18.76
N PRO A 251 -37.23 -4.11 -17.92
CA PRO A 251 -37.39 -4.19 -16.47
C PRO A 251 -37.46 -2.83 -15.76
N PHE A 252 -36.88 -1.77 -16.36
CA PHE A 252 -36.93 -0.41 -15.80
C PHE A 252 -38.16 0.40 -16.23
N LYS A 253 -39.06 -0.16 -17.04
CA LYS A 253 -40.30 0.49 -17.48
C LYS A 253 -41.13 1.02 -16.30
N GLN A 254 -41.28 0.22 -15.25
CA GLN A 254 -42.13 0.55 -14.10
C GLN A 254 -41.66 1.81 -13.34
N ALA A 255 -40.35 2.08 -13.35
CA ALA A 255 -39.79 3.28 -12.72
C ALA A 255 -40.23 4.57 -13.44
N PHE A 256 -40.45 4.51 -14.76
CA PHE A 256 -40.91 5.64 -15.56
C PHE A 256 -42.44 5.71 -15.64
N ASP A 257 -43.13 4.58 -15.75
CA ASP A 257 -44.60 4.53 -15.77
C ASP A 257 -45.20 5.10 -14.46
N ALA A 258 -44.61 4.79 -13.30
CA ALA A 258 -45.07 5.32 -12.01
C ALA A 258 -44.93 6.86 -11.89
N SER A 259 -43.91 7.44 -12.53
CA SER A 259 -43.72 8.90 -12.58
C SER A 259 -44.68 9.60 -13.56
N ALA A 260 -45.08 8.94 -14.65
CA ALA A 260 -46.04 9.49 -15.61
C ALA A 260 -47.47 9.52 -15.03
N VAL A 261 -47.88 8.49 -14.28
CA VAL A 261 -49.22 8.42 -13.69
C VAL A 261 -49.44 9.51 -12.63
N SER A 262 -48.44 9.82 -11.81
CA SER A 262 -48.54 10.88 -10.79
C SER A 262 -48.58 12.29 -11.39
N VAL A 263 -47.80 12.55 -12.45
CA VAL A 263 -47.81 13.85 -13.16
C VAL A 263 -49.14 14.05 -13.92
N ILE A 264 -49.67 13.01 -14.58
CA ILE A 264 -50.95 13.09 -15.29
C ILE A 264 -52.12 13.29 -14.30
N GLN A 265 -52.14 12.60 -13.16
CA GLN A 265 -53.16 12.84 -12.13
C GLN A 265 -53.11 14.26 -11.58
N THR A 266 -51.91 14.82 -11.39
CA THR A 266 -51.74 16.19 -10.88
C THR A 266 -52.20 17.24 -11.90
N ILE A 267 -51.95 17.00 -13.19
CA ILE A 267 -52.40 17.90 -14.27
C ILE A 267 -53.93 17.83 -14.43
N ILE A 268 -54.52 16.63 -14.39
CA ILE A 268 -55.98 16.44 -14.50
C ILE A 268 -56.71 17.09 -13.32
N PHE A 269 -56.22 16.93 -12.08
CA PHE A 269 -56.82 17.59 -10.92
C PHE A 269 -56.72 19.12 -10.95
N ARG A 270 -55.69 19.68 -11.59
CA ARG A 270 -55.49 21.14 -11.68
C ARG A 270 -56.34 21.83 -12.76
N TYR A 271 -56.92 21.06 -13.68
CA TYR A 271 -57.79 21.57 -14.75
C TYR A 271 -59.27 21.24 -14.56
N LEU A 272 -59.61 20.36 -13.60
CA LEU A 272 -60.99 19.97 -13.29
C LEU A 272 -61.53 20.57 -11.97
N TYR A 273 -60.75 21.43 -11.30
CA TYR A 273 -61.17 22.24 -10.15
C TYR A 273 -60.75 23.69 -10.30
#